data_AF-A0A973CJD0-F1
#
_entry.id   AF-A0A973CJD0-F1
#
_cell.length_a   1.000
_cell.length_b   1.000
_cell.length_c   1.000
_cell.angle_alpha   90.00
_cell.angle_beta   90.00
_cell.angle_gamma   90.00
#
_symmetry.space_group_name_H-M   'P 1'
#
loop_
_entity.id
_entity.type
_entity.pdbx_description
1 polymer ?
#
loop_
_entity_poly.entity_id
_entity_poly.type
_entity_poly.pdbx_seq_one_letter_code
_entity_poly.pdbx_strand_id
1 'polypeptide(L)'
;MAVAAGAAYYGRVRRGQGVKVKGGIAHAYYLETVDAKGETAYICVMPRDTDESIDQVIDTQFKLKTNQQVVFRLFSSATRLNDKLGELISDDEELNSVAPMISALKYGKTDIREIDAGISSRLTEVGSLQIFLNSKESEHQWPLAFDLRPIQDSNQELGVIVDEEKQISALNYIEYVFKGDHERTLKTINAALETIIGLKREKWSISLLRRIVDKLLEIEDLRMKSEDHESRWLNLLGYCLRPGFGDPGDELRMRHVWKLWFNGTVFDKKQCICEWWVFIRRVSPGLTEGQQGTIANALMKIIMPKNIYRTDIKEGSQAQMEMWHCLGSLELISKRQKTKILNLLMERGNKIEAWELWVVARLATRRLFRGPANLVVKVDDAWSCVEKLRKLKFKDERKQSMLNFAISRIAAKSGDRALDIDDKQLATVKKFLEGNNAAVSWIRELDSTGERDAKSLAKMLADTLPVGLSLG
;
A
#
# COMPACT_ATOMS: atom_id res chain seq x y z
N MET A 1 14.69 29.47 29.56
CA MET A 1 16.17 29.59 29.66
C MET A 1 16.92 28.30 29.33
N ALA A 2 16.43 27.11 29.70
CA ALA A 2 17.13 25.83 29.48
C ALA A 2 17.50 25.56 28.00
N VAL A 3 16.61 25.86 27.05
CA VAL A 3 16.88 25.65 25.61
C VAL A 3 17.99 26.56 25.07
N ALA A 4 17.99 27.84 25.47
CA ALA A 4 19.00 28.81 25.05
C ALA A 4 20.39 28.49 25.66
N ALA A 5 20.42 28.02 26.91
CA ALA A 5 21.65 27.54 27.55
C ALA A 5 22.22 26.30 26.86
N GLY A 6 21.36 25.35 26.46
CA GLY A 6 21.74 24.18 25.67
C GLY A 6 22.33 24.55 24.30
N ALA A 7 21.70 25.47 23.57
CA ALA A 7 22.20 25.95 22.28
C ALA A 7 23.55 26.68 22.40
N ALA A 8 23.73 27.50 23.44
CA ALA A 8 24.99 28.20 23.72
C ALA A 8 26.13 27.23 24.10
N TYR A 9 25.82 26.19 24.89
CA TYR A 9 26.78 25.14 25.24
C TYR A 9 27.16 24.31 24.00
N TYR A 10 26.20 23.93 23.17
CA TYR A 10 26.45 23.24 21.90
C TYR A 10 27.38 24.05 20.97
N GLY A 11 27.17 25.37 20.87
CA GLY A 11 28.06 26.26 20.12
C GLY A 11 29.50 26.31 20.63
N ARG A 12 29.71 26.18 21.96
CA ARG A 12 31.05 26.08 22.57
C ARG A 12 31.71 24.73 22.29
N VAL A 13 30.95 23.64 22.37
CA VAL A 13 31.43 22.28 22.03
C VAL A 13 31.89 22.21 20.57
N ARG A 14 31.17 22.83 19.62
CA ARG A 14 31.60 22.90 18.20
C ARG A 14 32.93 23.64 17.98
N ARG A 15 33.32 24.52 18.92
CA ARG A 15 34.61 25.24 18.89
C ARG A 15 35.72 24.53 19.70
N GLY A 16 35.50 23.27 20.08
CA GLY A 16 36.44 22.47 20.87
C GLY A 16 36.47 22.81 22.35
N GLN A 17 35.53 23.62 22.84
CA GLN A 17 35.46 24.05 24.25
C GLN A 17 34.27 23.37 24.95
N GLY A 18 34.48 22.15 25.45
CA GLY A 18 33.49 21.40 26.24
C GLY A 18 33.55 19.89 26.02
N VAL A 19 32.75 19.15 26.78
CA VAL A 19 32.64 17.68 26.67
C VAL A 19 31.63 17.34 25.57
N LYS A 20 32.10 16.66 24.50
CA LYS A 20 31.23 16.07 23.46
C LYS A 20 30.85 14.65 23.90
N VAL A 21 29.56 14.41 24.14
CA VAL A 21 29.05 13.04 24.31
C VAL A 21 29.06 12.39 22.93
N LYS A 22 29.87 11.35 22.74
CA LYS A 22 29.88 10.57 21.50
C LYS A 22 28.60 9.74 21.41
N GLY A 23 27.71 10.08 20.48
CA GLY A 23 26.59 9.24 20.08
C GLY A 23 26.94 8.56 18.76
N GLY A 24 27.52 7.36 18.81
CA GLY A 24 27.67 6.54 17.61
C GLY A 24 26.30 6.12 17.07
N ILE A 25 26.24 5.77 15.79
CA ILE A 25 25.01 5.26 15.19
C ILE A 25 24.62 3.90 15.78
N ALA A 26 23.37 3.76 16.23
CA ALA A 26 22.92 2.56 16.95
C ALA A 26 22.69 1.32 16.07
N HIS A 27 22.65 1.51 14.75
CA HIS A 27 22.35 0.48 13.75
C HIS A 27 23.42 0.50 12.65
N ALA A 28 23.74 -0.67 12.10
CA ALA A 28 24.45 -0.77 10.84
C ALA A 28 23.47 -0.59 9.66
N TYR A 29 23.90 0.02 8.56
CA TYR A 29 23.07 0.25 7.37
C TYR A 29 23.64 -0.42 6.13
N TYR A 30 22.74 -0.94 5.30
CA TYR A 30 23.06 -1.73 4.11
C TYR A 30 22.28 -1.27 2.89
N LEU A 31 22.91 -1.26 1.71
CA LEU A 31 22.25 -0.96 0.45
C LEU A 31 22.02 -2.25 -0.34
N GLU A 32 20.82 -2.47 -0.85
CA GLU A 32 20.53 -3.59 -1.76
C GLU A 32 21.32 -3.44 -3.07
N THR A 33 21.93 -4.54 -3.47
CA THR A 33 22.62 -4.71 -4.74
C THR A 33 22.34 -6.09 -5.34
N VAL A 34 22.89 -6.34 -6.52
CA VAL A 34 22.85 -7.62 -7.20
C VAL A 34 24.27 -8.11 -7.34
N ASP A 35 24.55 -9.35 -6.95
CA ASP A 35 25.87 -9.95 -7.05
C ASP A 35 26.26 -10.32 -8.49
N ALA A 36 27.50 -10.79 -8.68
CA ALA A 36 28.00 -11.21 -9.98
C ALA A 36 27.24 -12.42 -10.57
N LYS A 37 26.44 -13.13 -9.76
CA LYS A 37 25.59 -14.26 -10.18
C LYS A 37 24.16 -13.84 -10.49
N GLY A 38 23.81 -12.58 -10.27
CA GLY A 38 22.45 -12.07 -10.45
C GLY A 38 21.55 -12.28 -9.24
N GLU A 39 22.09 -12.66 -8.10
CA GLU A 39 21.38 -12.87 -6.84
C GLU A 39 21.35 -11.57 -6.01
N THR A 40 20.31 -11.39 -5.18
CA THR A 40 20.24 -10.23 -4.29
C THR A 40 21.34 -10.30 -3.24
N ALA A 41 22.05 -9.19 -3.04
CA ALA A 41 23.04 -9.03 -1.99
C ALA A 41 22.86 -7.66 -1.32
N TYR A 42 23.47 -7.48 -0.15
CA TYR A 42 23.42 -6.22 0.58
C TYR A 42 24.83 -5.81 0.95
N ILE A 43 25.17 -4.54 0.70
CA ILE A 43 26.49 -4.02 1.05
C ILE A 43 26.41 -3.09 2.27
N CYS A 44 27.28 -3.32 3.25
CA CYS A 44 27.38 -2.46 4.42
C CYS A 44 27.91 -1.07 4.02
N VAL A 45 27.04 -0.06 4.09
CA VAL A 45 27.35 1.35 3.76
C VAL A 45 27.66 2.19 4.97
N MET A 46 27.28 1.75 6.17
CA MET A 46 27.60 2.43 7.43
C MET A 46 27.62 1.41 8.56
N PRO A 47 28.80 1.03 9.08
CA PRO A 47 28.90 0.16 10.24
C PRO A 47 28.31 0.82 11.50
N ARG A 48 27.87 -0.01 12.43
CA ARG A 48 27.44 0.44 13.76
C ARG A 48 28.60 1.13 14.49
N ASP A 49 28.27 2.06 15.39
CA ASP A 49 29.24 2.82 16.20
C ASP A 49 30.19 3.72 15.40
N THR A 50 29.88 3.98 14.12
CA THR A 50 30.59 5.00 13.33
C THR A 50 30.38 6.38 13.96
N ASP A 51 31.48 7.09 14.22
CA ASP A 51 31.46 8.45 14.75
C ASP A 51 30.80 9.43 13.75
N GLU A 52 29.93 10.32 14.25
CA GLU A 52 29.35 11.41 13.46
C GLU A 52 30.47 12.22 12.77
N SER A 53 30.25 12.62 11.51
CA SER A 53 31.16 13.43 10.65
C SER A 53 32.35 12.74 9.98
N ILE A 54 32.45 11.41 10.00
CA ILE A 54 33.42 10.67 9.17
C ILE A 54 32.78 10.28 7.84
N ASP A 55 33.41 10.65 6.74
CA ASP A 55 33.05 10.15 5.40
C ASP A 55 33.56 8.73 5.24
N GLN A 56 32.63 7.81 4.98
CA GLN A 56 32.95 6.43 4.66
C GLN A 56 32.97 6.28 3.14
N VAL A 57 34.02 5.68 2.60
CA VAL A 57 34.18 5.43 1.16
C VAL A 57 34.36 3.93 0.95
N ILE A 58 33.57 3.36 0.06
CA ILE A 58 33.65 1.94 -0.30
C ILE A 58 34.50 1.80 -1.56
N ASP A 59 35.53 0.95 -1.49
CA ASP A 59 36.47 0.70 -2.59
C ASP A 59 35.94 -0.26 -3.66
N THR A 60 34.82 -0.96 -3.40
CA THR A 60 34.15 -1.86 -4.34
C THR A 60 33.54 -1.10 -5.53
N GLN A 61 33.66 -1.68 -6.72
CA GLN A 61 33.10 -1.12 -7.95
C GLN A 61 31.66 -1.63 -8.19
N PHE A 62 30.79 -0.71 -8.61
CA PHE A 62 29.39 -1.00 -8.93
C PHE A 62 29.04 -0.51 -10.32
N LYS A 63 28.16 -1.27 -10.99
CA LYS A 63 27.42 -0.79 -12.15
C LYS A 63 26.18 -0.05 -11.70
N LEU A 64 26.10 1.20 -12.16
CA LEU A 64 25.02 2.12 -11.86
C LEU A 64 24.17 2.34 -13.09
N LYS A 65 22.89 2.00 -13.00
CA LYS A 65 21.92 2.25 -14.06
C LYS A 65 21.52 3.73 -14.08
N THR A 66 21.80 4.40 -15.18
CA THR A 66 21.55 5.83 -15.41
C THR A 66 20.50 6.05 -16.50
N ASN A 67 19.86 7.22 -16.50
CA ASN A 67 18.81 7.65 -17.43
C ASN A 67 17.55 6.76 -17.46
N GLN A 68 17.34 5.95 -16.41
CA GLN A 68 16.11 5.18 -16.17
C GLN A 68 15.76 5.20 -14.68
N GLN A 69 14.50 4.95 -14.32
CA GLN A 69 14.09 4.86 -12.91
C GLN A 69 14.64 3.57 -12.30
N VAL A 70 15.33 3.73 -11.18
CA VAL A 70 15.86 2.62 -10.42
C VAL A 70 15.59 2.78 -8.94
N VAL A 71 15.43 1.65 -8.24
CA VAL A 71 15.22 1.63 -6.78
C VAL A 71 16.53 1.36 -6.06
N PHE A 72 16.80 2.15 -5.04
CA PHE A 72 17.83 1.96 -4.03
C PHE A 72 17.14 1.65 -2.71
N ARG A 73 17.24 0.40 -2.24
CA ARG A 73 16.66 -0.01 -0.96
C ARG A 73 17.73 0.06 0.12
N LEU A 74 17.44 0.80 1.17
CA LEU A 74 18.29 0.86 2.35
C LEU A 74 17.73 -0.13 3.38
N PHE A 75 18.61 -0.75 4.14
CA PHE A 75 18.28 -1.66 5.23
C PHE A 75 19.07 -1.26 6.47
N SER A 76 18.58 -1.65 7.64
CA SER A 76 19.20 -1.37 8.94
C SER A 76 19.21 -2.63 9.81
N SER A 77 20.28 -2.85 10.57
CA SER A 77 20.36 -3.94 11.53
C SER A 77 20.81 -3.45 12.90
N ALA A 78 20.11 -3.90 13.94
CA ALA A 78 20.47 -3.66 15.34
C ALA A 78 21.35 -4.78 15.92
N THR A 79 21.34 -5.96 15.30
CA THR A 79 21.95 -7.20 15.82
C THR A 79 23.28 -7.53 15.15
N ARG A 80 23.53 -7.00 13.95
CA ARG A 80 24.79 -7.17 13.22
C ARG A 80 25.85 -6.18 13.69
N LEU A 81 26.70 -6.64 14.61
CA LEU A 81 27.67 -5.80 15.34
C LEU A 81 29.07 -5.74 14.70
N ASN A 82 29.45 -6.73 13.88
CA ASN A 82 30.84 -6.93 13.45
C ASN A 82 31.08 -6.71 11.94
N ASP A 83 30.05 -6.37 11.18
CA ASP A 83 30.16 -6.18 9.75
C ASP A 83 30.99 -4.93 9.43
N LYS A 84 31.89 -5.07 8.45
CA LYS A 84 32.82 -4.00 8.04
C LYS A 84 32.24 -3.18 6.90
N LEU A 85 32.71 -1.94 6.77
CA LEU A 85 32.38 -1.10 5.63
C LEU A 85 32.73 -1.81 4.31
N GLY A 86 31.77 -1.87 3.39
CA GLY A 86 31.93 -2.52 2.09
C GLY A 86 31.76 -4.03 2.10
N GLU A 87 31.47 -4.65 3.25
CA GLU A 87 31.18 -6.08 3.35
C GLU A 87 29.84 -6.42 2.68
N LEU A 88 29.85 -7.49 1.88
CA LEU A 88 28.69 -8.02 1.17
C LEU A 88 28.09 -9.19 1.93
N ILE A 89 26.79 -9.13 2.16
CA ILE A 89 26.00 -10.19 2.79
C ILE A 89 24.93 -10.69 1.82
N SER A 90 24.64 -11.99 1.86
CA SER A 90 23.74 -12.67 0.93
C SER A 90 22.34 -12.94 1.50
N ASP A 91 22.15 -12.77 2.81
CA ASP A 91 20.87 -12.98 3.49
C ASP A 91 20.34 -11.67 4.09
N ASP A 92 19.02 -11.63 4.32
CA ASP A 92 18.29 -10.51 4.91
C ASP A 92 17.65 -10.84 6.27
N GLU A 93 17.97 -12.01 6.86
CA GLU A 93 17.29 -12.51 8.07
C GLU A 93 17.39 -11.55 9.27
N GLU A 94 18.44 -10.74 9.32
CA GLU A 94 18.71 -9.76 10.38
C GLU A 94 18.61 -8.30 9.90
N LEU A 95 18.04 -8.06 8.72
CA LEU A 95 17.92 -6.75 8.09
C LEU A 95 16.49 -6.22 8.12
N ASN A 96 16.33 -4.99 8.63
CA ASN A 96 15.06 -4.26 8.60
C ASN A 96 15.07 -3.24 7.46
N SER A 97 14.06 -3.29 6.59
CA SER A 97 13.95 -2.36 5.47
C SER A 97 13.77 -0.91 5.94
N VAL A 98 14.58 0.00 5.39
CA VAL A 98 14.47 1.45 5.51
C VAL A 98 13.94 1.98 4.18
N ALA A 99 13.00 2.91 4.23
CA ALA A 99 12.19 3.36 3.09
C ALA A 99 12.97 3.39 1.75
N PRO A 100 12.46 2.75 0.68
CA PRO A 100 13.16 2.70 -0.60
C PRO A 100 13.24 4.08 -1.26
N MET A 101 14.38 4.40 -1.87
CA MET A 101 14.56 5.61 -2.67
C MET A 101 14.52 5.25 -4.15
N ILE A 102 13.57 5.82 -4.90
CA ILE A 102 13.55 5.73 -6.36
C ILE A 102 14.24 6.97 -6.92
N SER A 103 15.27 6.78 -7.76
CA SER A 103 15.97 7.89 -8.40
C SER A 103 16.18 7.61 -9.89
N ALA A 104 16.12 8.67 -10.69
CA ALA A 104 16.54 8.64 -12.09
C ALA A 104 17.85 9.44 -12.21
N LEU A 105 18.95 8.70 -12.28
CA LEU A 105 20.29 9.30 -12.26
C LEU A 105 20.63 9.80 -13.66
N LYS A 106 20.57 11.12 -13.85
CA LYS A 106 20.89 11.74 -15.15
C LYS A 106 22.39 11.66 -15.40
N TYR A 107 22.77 11.16 -16.58
CA TYR A 107 24.16 11.06 -17.02
C TYR A 107 24.25 11.23 -18.55
N GLY A 108 24.86 12.31 -19.03
CA GLY A 108 25.02 12.56 -20.48
C GLY A 108 23.69 12.76 -21.24
N LYS A 109 23.56 12.17 -22.44
CA LYS A 109 22.32 12.18 -23.26
C LYS A 109 21.29 11.19 -22.68
N THR A 110 20.02 11.30 -23.09
CA THR A 110 18.86 10.53 -22.55
C THR A 110 18.88 9.01 -22.78
N ASP A 111 19.98 8.43 -23.28
CA ASP A 111 20.07 6.99 -23.53
C ASP A 111 20.32 6.23 -22.22
N ILE A 112 19.62 5.12 -22.00
CA ILE A 112 19.82 4.24 -20.86
C ILE A 112 21.22 3.61 -20.93
N ARG A 113 22.01 3.74 -19.85
CA ARG A 113 23.37 3.21 -19.77
C ARG A 113 23.71 2.73 -18.35
N GLU A 114 24.61 1.76 -18.27
CA GLU A 114 25.27 1.35 -17.04
C GLU A 114 26.67 1.94 -17.01
N ILE A 115 27.04 2.57 -15.89
CA ILE A 115 28.35 3.22 -15.69
C ILE A 115 29.01 2.71 -14.43
N ASP A 116 30.33 2.85 -14.35
CA ASP A 116 31.06 2.52 -13.13
C ASP A 116 30.90 3.61 -12.06
N ALA A 117 30.53 3.19 -10.85
CA ALA A 117 30.31 4.05 -9.70
C ALA A 117 30.89 3.48 -8.41
N GLY A 118 31.29 4.38 -7.50
CA GLY A 118 31.61 4.07 -6.10
C GLY A 118 30.54 4.62 -5.16
N ILE A 119 30.52 4.10 -3.93
CA ILE A 119 29.61 4.56 -2.88
C ILE A 119 30.42 5.29 -1.81
N SER A 120 29.91 6.44 -1.36
CA SER A 120 30.36 7.07 -0.11
C SER A 120 29.16 7.40 0.77
N SER A 121 29.33 7.40 2.08
CA SER A 121 28.26 7.71 3.02
C SER A 121 28.73 8.64 4.14
N ARG A 122 27.82 9.44 4.67
CA ARG A 122 28.05 10.39 5.76
C ARG A 122 26.83 10.44 6.66
N LEU A 123 27.06 10.42 7.97
CA LEU A 123 26.03 10.74 8.97
C LEU A 123 26.04 12.24 9.28
N THR A 124 24.88 12.89 9.14
CA THR A 124 24.71 14.32 9.47
C THR A 124 24.50 14.54 10.96
N GLU A 125 24.82 15.74 11.47
CA GLU A 125 24.60 16.14 12.87
C GLU A 125 23.12 16.12 13.31
N VAL A 126 22.18 16.02 12.35
CA VAL A 126 20.73 15.95 12.58
C VAL A 126 20.22 14.50 12.56
N GLY A 127 21.11 13.51 12.45
CA GLY A 127 20.77 12.09 12.48
C GLY A 127 20.27 11.50 11.16
N SER A 128 20.45 12.18 10.03
CA SER A 128 20.13 11.65 8.69
C SER A 128 21.36 11.05 8.01
N LEU A 129 21.18 9.91 7.32
CA LEU A 129 22.21 9.26 6.53
C LEU A 129 22.17 9.78 5.08
N GLN A 130 23.30 10.33 4.63
CA GLN A 130 23.51 10.71 3.24
C GLN A 130 24.41 9.68 2.59
N ILE A 131 23.95 9.08 1.49
CA ILE A 131 24.74 8.20 0.64
C ILE A 131 24.99 8.95 -0.66
N PHE A 132 26.16 8.83 -1.26
CA PHE A 132 26.49 9.41 -2.54
C PHE A 132 26.97 8.32 -3.47
N LEU A 133 26.44 8.34 -4.69
CA LEU A 133 26.93 7.54 -5.80
C LEU A 133 27.88 8.42 -6.62
N ASN A 134 29.14 8.03 -6.70
CA ASN A 134 30.20 8.80 -7.34
C ASN A 134 30.56 8.12 -8.65
N SER A 135 30.37 8.80 -9.79
CA SER A 135 30.82 8.30 -11.08
C SER A 135 32.34 8.10 -11.06
N LYS A 136 32.82 6.97 -11.60
CA LYS A 136 34.26 6.74 -11.84
C LYS A 136 34.71 7.22 -13.22
N GLU A 137 33.74 7.52 -14.09
CA GLU A 137 33.97 7.97 -15.47
C GLU A 137 33.90 9.50 -15.62
N SER A 138 33.38 10.23 -14.63
CA SER A 138 33.18 11.69 -14.67
C SER A 138 33.09 12.31 -13.27
N GLU A 139 32.94 13.64 -13.20
CA GLU A 139 32.74 14.37 -11.94
C GLU A 139 31.30 14.29 -11.37
N HIS A 140 30.40 13.50 -11.97
CA HIS A 140 29.02 13.40 -11.48
C HIS A 140 28.96 12.70 -10.13
N GLN A 141 28.24 13.32 -9.20
CA GLN A 141 27.90 12.77 -7.89
C GLN A 141 26.39 12.88 -7.67
N TRP A 142 25.76 11.78 -7.29
CA TRP A 142 24.33 11.73 -7.02
C TRP A 142 24.06 11.49 -5.53
N PRO A 143 23.49 12.47 -4.80
CA PRO A 143 23.11 12.28 -3.42
C PRO A 143 21.83 11.44 -3.32
N LEU A 144 21.86 10.45 -2.43
CA LEU A 144 20.76 9.65 -1.95
C LEU A 144 20.53 9.97 -0.47
N ALA A 145 19.42 10.65 -0.16
CA ALA A 145 19.10 11.05 1.20
C ALA A 145 18.00 10.15 1.76
N PHE A 146 18.31 9.44 2.86
CA PHE A 146 17.35 8.59 3.55
C PHE A 146 17.00 9.20 4.91
N ASP A 147 15.70 9.33 5.20
CA ASP A 147 15.25 9.77 6.52
C ASP A 147 15.28 8.57 7.47
N LEU A 148 16.14 8.65 8.50
CA LEU A 148 16.38 7.58 9.45
C LEU A 148 15.42 7.58 10.64
N ARG A 149 14.48 8.54 10.70
CA ARG A 149 13.44 8.52 11.74
C ARG A 149 12.61 7.25 11.57
N PRO A 150 12.18 6.58 12.64
CA PRO A 150 11.23 5.48 12.53
C PRO A 150 9.93 6.04 11.93
N ILE A 151 9.77 5.83 10.63
CA ILE A 151 8.57 6.18 9.89
C ILE A 151 7.51 5.17 10.30
N GLN A 152 6.55 5.60 11.12
CA GLN A 152 5.23 4.99 11.09
C GLN A 152 4.59 5.32 9.74
N ASP A 153 4.53 4.32 8.87
CA ASP A 153 3.72 4.26 7.64
C ASP A 153 3.83 5.44 6.65
N SER A 154 4.94 5.56 5.93
CA SER A 154 4.97 6.32 4.67
C SER A 154 5.87 5.68 3.61
N ASN A 155 5.41 4.55 3.05
CA ASN A 155 5.87 4.08 1.74
C ASN A 155 5.16 4.91 0.66
N GLN A 156 5.79 6.00 0.20
CA GLN A 156 5.38 6.63 -1.05
C GLN A 156 6.03 5.87 -2.21
N GLU A 157 5.26 4.98 -2.83
CA GLU A 157 5.58 4.45 -4.17
C GLU A 157 5.53 5.62 -5.17
N LEU A 158 6.70 6.07 -5.62
CA LEU A 158 6.81 7.16 -6.59
C LEU A 158 6.66 6.61 -8.01
N GLY A 159 5.45 6.75 -8.56
CA GLY A 159 5.15 6.40 -9.95
C GLY A 159 5.89 7.24 -10.99
N VAL A 160 5.75 6.87 -12.25
CA VAL A 160 6.41 7.52 -13.39
C VAL A 160 6.05 9.02 -13.42
N ILE A 161 7.07 9.88 -13.48
CA ILE A 161 6.88 11.33 -13.60
C ILE A 161 6.43 11.62 -15.03
N VAL A 162 5.23 12.18 -15.16
CA VAL A 162 4.62 12.55 -16.44
C VAL A 162 4.97 13.99 -16.76
N ASP A 163 5.30 14.30 -18.01
CA ASP A 163 5.57 15.68 -18.45
C ASP A 163 4.41 16.62 -18.10
N GLU A 164 4.72 17.82 -17.60
CA GLU A 164 3.71 18.76 -17.13
C GLU A 164 2.68 19.12 -18.21
N GLU A 165 3.10 19.24 -19.47
CA GLU A 165 2.22 19.48 -20.62
C GLU A 165 1.17 18.38 -20.81
N LYS A 166 1.58 17.11 -20.64
CA LYS A 166 0.66 15.96 -20.73
C LYS A 166 -0.29 15.94 -19.55
N GLN A 167 0.17 16.30 -18.36
CA GLN A 167 -0.69 16.43 -17.18
C GLN A 167 -1.75 17.51 -17.41
N ILE A 168 -1.34 18.70 -17.86
CA ILE A 168 -2.27 19.81 -18.18
C ILE A 168 -3.25 19.39 -19.27
N SER A 169 -2.77 18.73 -20.33
CA SER A 169 -3.62 18.22 -21.42
C SER A 169 -4.66 17.22 -20.92
N ALA A 170 -4.27 16.32 -20.01
CA ALA A 170 -5.19 15.36 -19.39
C ALA A 170 -6.26 16.05 -18.53
N LEU A 171 -5.89 17.06 -17.72
CA LEU A 171 -6.83 17.81 -16.89
C LEU A 171 -7.82 18.64 -17.74
N ASN A 172 -7.33 19.29 -18.79
CA ASN A 172 -8.18 20.01 -19.75
C ASN A 172 -9.13 19.06 -20.49
N TYR A 173 -8.64 17.87 -20.84
CA TYR A 173 -9.48 16.86 -21.48
C TYR A 173 -10.60 16.36 -20.55
N ILE A 174 -10.31 16.13 -19.26
CA ILE A 174 -11.34 15.79 -18.27
C ILE A 174 -12.44 16.87 -18.26
N GLU A 175 -12.05 18.13 -18.13
CA GLU A 175 -13.02 19.24 -18.10
C GLU A 175 -13.83 19.32 -19.40
N TYR A 176 -13.18 19.20 -20.55
CA TYR A 176 -13.83 19.19 -21.85
C TYR A 176 -14.89 18.08 -21.97
N VAL A 177 -14.54 16.86 -21.56
CA VAL A 177 -15.44 15.70 -21.67
C VAL A 177 -16.66 15.83 -20.75
N PHE A 178 -16.49 16.32 -19.52
CA PHE A 178 -17.62 16.53 -18.60
C PHE A 178 -18.44 17.81 -18.91
N LYS A 179 -17.85 18.79 -19.64
CA LYS A 179 -18.58 19.97 -20.12
C LYS A 179 -19.38 19.71 -21.39
N GLY A 180 -18.96 18.77 -22.25
CA GLY A 180 -19.70 18.40 -23.46
C GLY A 180 -20.85 17.42 -23.19
N ASP A 181 -21.68 17.19 -24.20
CA ASP A 181 -22.76 16.19 -24.19
C ASP A 181 -22.37 14.94 -24.99
N HIS A 182 -21.15 14.45 -24.78
CA HIS A 182 -20.56 13.37 -25.58
C HIS A 182 -20.55 12.03 -24.82
N GLU A 183 -21.69 11.33 -24.76
CA GLU A 183 -21.81 10.03 -24.06
C GLU A 183 -20.74 9.00 -24.46
N ARG A 184 -20.37 8.96 -25.76
CA ARG A 184 -19.32 8.05 -26.25
C ARG A 184 -17.95 8.41 -25.69
N THR A 185 -17.64 9.70 -25.64
CA THR A 185 -16.37 10.22 -25.14
C THR A 185 -16.23 10.04 -23.62
N LEU A 186 -17.34 10.18 -22.88
CA LEU A 186 -17.40 9.86 -21.45
C LEU A 186 -17.06 8.37 -21.18
N LYS A 187 -17.53 7.47 -22.03
CA LYS A 187 -17.28 6.02 -21.89
C LYS A 187 -15.83 5.64 -22.20
N THR A 188 -15.13 6.40 -23.03
CA THR A 188 -13.74 6.15 -23.43
C THR A 188 -12.71 7.01 -22.69
N ILE A 189 -13.12 7.84 -21.72
CA ILE A 189 -12.25 8.79 -21.00
C ILE A 189 -10.97 8.14 -20.45
N ASN A 190 -11.06 6.93 -19.87
CA ASN A 190 -9.88 6.24 -19.34
C ASN A 190 -8.85 5.93 -20.43
N ALA A 191 -9.27 5.41 -21.57
CA ALA A 191 -8.38 5.08 -22.68
C ALA A 191 -7.78 6.35 -23.33
N ALA A 192 -8.57 7.42 -23.41
CA ALA A 192 -8.10 8.70 -23.89
C ALA A 192 -7.05 9.32 -22.95
N LEU A 193 -7.27 9.25 -21.63
CA LEU A 193 -6.30 9.71 -20.64
C LEU A 193 -5.00 8.91 -20.70
N GLU A 194 -5.07 7.57 -20.83
CA GLU A 194 -3.86 6.75 -21.04
C GLU A 194 -3.08 7.17 -22.29
N THR A 195 -3.80 7.50 -23.37
CA THR A 195 -3.19 7.95 -24.63
C THR A 195 -2.53 9.32 -24.47
N ILE A 196 -3.20 10.28 -23.82
CA ILE A 196 -2.67 11.63 -23.56
C ILE A 196 -1.44 11.58 -22.65
N ILE A 197 -1.52 10.79 -21.58
CA ILE A 197 -0.45 10.64 -20.59
C ILE A 197 0.71 9.81 -21.16
N GLY A 198 0.43 8.93 -22.13
CA GLY A 198 1.41 8.00 -22.70
C GLY A 198 1.76 6.85 -21.76
N LEU A 199 0.97 6.62 -20.72
CA LEU A 199 1.15 5.55 -19.74
C LEU A 199 -0.18 4.88 -19.42
N LYS A 200 -0.11 3.59 -19.15
CA LYS A 200 -1.21 2.83 -18.55
C LYS A 200 -1.55 3.39 -17.17
N ARG A 201 -2.84 3.41 -16.84
CA ARG A 201 -3.36 4.01 -15.60
C ARG A 201 -2.83 3.38 -14.33
N GLU A 202 -2.44 2.11 -14.39
CA GLU A 202 -1.81 1.39 -13.30
C GLU A 202 -0.47 2.03 -12.90
N LYS A 203 0.23 2.65 -13.87
CA LYS A 203 1.54 3.29 -13.68
C LYS A 203 1.45 4.79 -13.35
N TRP A 204 0.26 5.36 -13.21
CA TRP A 204 0.09 6.78 -12.91
C TRP A 204 0.55 7.06 -11.48
N SER A 205 1.41 8.07 -11.30
CA SER A 205 1.91 8.47 -9.98
C SER A 205 0.82 9.01 -9.08
N ILE A 206 1.00 8.89 -7.75
CA ILE A 206 0.06 9.44 -6.77
C ILE A 206 -0.17 10.95 -6.98
N SER A 207 0.88 11.70 -7.31
CA SER A 207 0.78 13.13 -7.61
C SER A 207 -0.16 13.41 -8.79
N LEU A 208 -0.01 12.67 -9.90
CA LEU A 208 -0.89 12.81 -11.06
C LEU A 208 -2.34 12.41 -10.71
N LEU A 209 -2.53 11.29 -10.01
CA LEU A 209 -3.84 10.85 -9.55
C LEU A 209 -4.51 11.92 -8.69
N ARG A 210 -3.78 12.57 -7.78
CA ARG A 210 -4.30 13.63 -6.92
C ARG A 210 -4.62 14.92 -7.67
N ARG A 211 -3.82 15.31 -8.68
CA ARG A 211 -4.18 16.42 -9.58
C ARG A 211 -5.49 16.15 -10.33
N ILE A 212 -5.70 14.91 -10.78
CA ILE A 212 -6.96 14.49 -11.41
C ILE A 212 -8.12 14.57 -10.40
N VAL A 213 -7.91 14.12 -9.15
CA VAL A 213 -8.92 14.26 -8.09
C VAL A 213 -9.28 15.72 -7.86
N ASP A 214 -8.29 16.61 -7.72
CA ASP A 214 -8.53 18.04 -7.49
C ASP A 214 -9.38 18.64 -8.62
N LYS A 215 -9.08 18.29 -9.88
CA LYS A 215 -9.87 18.72 -11.02
C LYS A 215 -11.29 18.15 -11.02
N LEU A 216 -11.48 16.89 -10.63
CA LEU A 216 -12.80 16.27 -10.54
C LEU A 216 -13.66 16.89 -9.44
N LEU A 217 -13.06 17.26 -8.31
CA LEU A 217 -13.74 17.96 -7.21
C LEU A 217 -14.10 19.39 -7.61
N GLU A 218 -13.26 20.08 -8.39
CA GLU A 218 -13.56 21.41 -8.95
C GLU A 218 -14.80 21.39 -9.86
N ILE A 219 -14.97 20.31 -10.64
CA ILE A 219 -16.09 20.15 -11.58
C ILE A 219 -17.23 19.26 -11.04
N GLU A 220 -17.35 19.11 -9.72
CA GLU A 220 -18.34 18.23 -9.09
C GLU A 220 -19.75 18.41 -9.66
N ASP A 221 -20.17 19.66 -9.89
CA ASP A 221 -21.52 19.98 -10.35
C ASP A 221 -21.86 19.36 -11.72
N LEU A 222 -20.85 19.08 -12.56
CA LEU A 222 -21.05 18.46 -13.87
C LEU A 222 -21.55 17.02 -13.76
N ARG A 223 -21.43 16.38 -12.59
CA ARG A 223 -22.02 15.05 -12.33
C ARG A 223 -23.55 15.08 -12.37
N MET A 224 -24.19 16.24 -12.21
CA MET A 224 -25.64 16.40 -12.23
C MET A 224 -26.26 16.45 -13.63
N LYS A 225 -25.44 16.41 -14.70
CA LYS A 225 -25.93 16.55 -16.08
C LYS A 225 -26.69 15.33 -16.59
N SER A 226 -26.15 14.13 -16.38
CA SER A 226 -26.80 12.88 -16.80
C SER A 226 -26.29 11.69 -15.99
N GLU A 227 -27.00 10.56 -16.07
CA GLU A 227 -26.59 9.30 -15.41
C GLU A 227 -25.21 8.80 -15.88
N ASP A 228 -24.85 9.06 -17.14
CA ASP A 228 -23.53 8.74 -17.68
C ASP A 228 -22.44 9.65 -17.09
N HIS A 229 -22.73 10.94 -16.83
CA HIS A 229 -21.79 11.84 -16.15
C HIS A 229 -21.54 11.41 -14.72
N GLU A 230 -22.60 11.15 -13.95
CA GLU A 230 -22.46 10.74 -12.56
C GLU A 230 -21.67 9.44 -12.41
N SER A 231 -22.06 8.40 -13.16
CA SER A 231 -21.40 7.09 -13.08
C SER A 231 -19.92 7.17 -13.45
N ARG A 232 -19.55 7.94 -14.48
CA ARG A 232 -18.15 8.11 -14.89
C ARG A 232 -17.35 8.97 -13.92
N TRP A 233 -17.95 10.01 -13.38
CA TRP A 233 -17.32 10.86 -12.38
C TRP A 233 -16.99 10.06 -11.10
N LEU A 234 -17.95 9.29 -10.57
CA LEU A 234 -17.74 8.43 -9.39
C LEU A 234 -16.67 7.37 -9.63
N ASN A 235 -16.68 6.75 -10.81
CA ASN A 235 -15.71 5.72 -11.17
C ASN A 235 -14.28 6.27 -11.20
N LEU A 236 -14.08 7.41 -11.87
CA LEU A 236 -12.76 8.03 -12.05
C LEU A 236 -12.26 8.64 -10.74
N LEU A 237 -13.12 9.33 -9.99
CA LEU A 237 -12.79 9.89 -8.68
C LEU A 237 -12.35 8.77 -7.72
N GLY A 238 -13.13 7.69 -7.63
CA GLY A 238 -12.78 6.54 -6.79
C GLY A 238 -11.50 5.83 -7.25
N TYR A 239 -11.27 5.77 -8.56
CA TYR A 239 -10.01 5.22 -9.09
C TYR A 239 -8.83 6.06 -8.62
N CYS A 240 -8.90 7.38 -8.75
CA CYS A 240 -7.77 8.28 -8.52
C CYS A 240 -7.55 8.64 -7.05
N LEU A 241 -8.58 8.58 -6.20
CA LEU A 241 -8.46 8.93 -4.78
C LEU A 241 -8.10 7.74 -3.88
N ARG A 242 -8.22 6.50 -4.36
CA ARG A 242 -7.88 5.33 -3.54
C ARG A 242 -6.44 5.41 -2.98
N PRO A 243 -6.17 4.87 -1.78
CA PRO A 243 -7.13 4.35 -0.80
C PRO A 243 -7.83 5.43 0.05
N GLY A 244 -7.74 6.71 -0.32
CA GLY A 244 -8.23 7.86 0.45
C GLY A 244 -7.16 8.50 1.35
N PHE A 245 -5.90 8.11 1.20
CA PHE A 245 -4.73 8.67 1.90
C PHE A 245 -3.45 8.36 1.09
N GLY A 246 -2.32 8.94 1.51
CA GLY A 246 -0.99 8.74 0.90
C GLY A 246 -0.39 10.02 0.32
N ASP A 247 -1.22 11.04 0.10
CA ASP A 247 -0.80 12.40 -0.25
C ASP A 247 -1.14 13.39 0.88
N PRO A 248 -0.28 14.40 1.17
CA PRO A 248 -0.53 15.39 2.23
C PRO A 248 -1.87 16.14 2.11
N GLY A 249 -2.41 16.30 0.89
CA GLY A 249 -3.70 16.94 0.65
C GLY A 249 -4.92 16.04 0.88
N ASP A 250 -4.73 14.74 1.12
CA ASP A 250 -5.84 13.78 1.14
C ASP A 250 -6.80 14.01 2.31
N GLU A 251 -6.34 14.55 3.44
CA GLU A 251 -7.25 14.91 4.54
C GLU A 251 -8.31 15.93 4.09
N LEU A 252 -7.92 16.93 3.29
CA LEU A 252 -8.85 17.92 2.73
C LEU A 252 -9.83 17.28 1.75
N ARG A 253 -9.30 16.45 0.83
CA ARG A 253 -10.11 15.74 -0.17
C ARG A 253 -11.12 14.80 0.50
N MET A 254 -10.71 14.07 1.53
CA MET A 254 -11.59 13.17 2.27
C MET A 254 -12.66 13.92 3.06
N ARG A 255 -12.38 15.14 3.56
CA ARG A 255 -13.42 16.00 4.13
C ARG A 255 -14.45 16.42 3.08
N HIS A 256 -14.03 16.69 1.85
CA HIS A 256 -14.95 16.95 0.73
C HIS A 256 -15.78 15.70 0.39
N VAL A 257 -15.12 14.56 0.20
CA VAL A 257 -15.78 13.27 -0.08
C VAL A 257 -16.81 12.92 0.98
N TRP A 258 -16.53 13.19 2.25
CA TRP A 258 -17.50 12.94 3.32
C TRP A 258 -18.77 13.79 3.17
N LYS A 259 -18.70 14.99 2.61
CA LYS A 259 -19.90 15.79 2.32
C LYS A 259 -20.78 15.11 1.28
N LEU A 260 -20.18 14.45 0.28
CA LEU A 260 -20.90 13.71 -0.76
C LEU A 260 -21.78 12.61 -0.17
N TRP A 261 -21.37 12.00 0.96
CA TRP A 261 -22.14 10.94 1.62
C TRP A 261 -23.58 11.35 1.92
N PHE A 262 -23.81 12.60 2.31
CA PHE A 262 -25.14 13.12 2.64
C PHE A 262 -25.99 13.40 1.40
N ASN A 263 -25.36 13.65 0.26
CA ASN A 263 -26.03 13.88 -1.02
C ASN A 263 -26.33 12.56 -1.73
N GLY A 264 -25.45 11.57 -1.59
CA GLY A 264 -25.57 10.29 -2.29
C GLY A 264 -25.51 10.44 -3.82
N THR A 265 -26.21 9.52 -4.50
CA THR A 265 -26.38 9.57 -5.95
C THR A 265 -27.39 10.64 -6.37
N VAL A 266 -27.08 11.40 -7.41
CA VAL A 266 -27.99 12.36 -8.06
C VAL A 266 -29.10 11.62 -8.80
N PHE A 267 -28.74 10.56 -9.54
CA PHE A 267 -29.67 9.78 -10.34
C PHE A 267 -29.96 8.41 -9.68
N ASP A 268 -31.24 8.09 -9.47
CA ASP A 268 -31.72 6.77 -9.00
C ASP A 268 -31.63 5.72 -10.13
N LYS A 269 -30.40 5.43 -10.54
CA LYS A 269 -30.06 4.50 -11.63
C LYS A 269 -29.11 3.44 -11.13
N LYS A 270 -29.37 2.18 -11.51
CA LYS A 270 -28.60 1.02 -11.04
C LYS A 270 -27.09 1.19 -11.23
N GLN A 271 -26.66 1.72 -12.38
CA GLN A 271 -25.25 1.98 -12.64
C GLN A 271 -24.64 3.04 -11.70
N CYS A 272 -25.35 4.15 -11.47
CA CYS A 272 -24.89 5.20 -10.55
C CYS A 272 -24.78 4.67 -9.12
N ILE A 273 -25.75 3.88 -8.68
CA ILE A 273 -25.74 3.24 -7.36
C ILE A 273 -24.59 2.23 -7.24
N CYS A 274 -24.31 1.45 -8.29
CA CYS A 274 -23.15 0.55 -8.29
C CYS A 274 -21.84 1.34 -8.17
N GLU A 275 -21.64 2.36 -8.99
CA GLU A 275 -20.42 3.19 -8.97
C GLU A 275 -20.27 3.95 -7.65
N TRP A 276 -21.37 4.35 -7.01
CA TRP A 276 -21.37 4.93 -5.66
C TRP A 276 -20.74 3.99 -4.64
N TRP A 277 -21.17 2.72 -4.60
CA TRP A 277 -20.62 1.76 -3.64
C TRP A 277 -19.19 1.34 -4.00
N VAL A 278 -18.85 1.27 -5.29
CA VAL A 278 -17.45 1.09 -5.73
C VAL A 278 -16.58 2.24 -5.26
N PHE A 279 -17.04 3.48 -5.41
CA PHE A 279 -16.36 4.69 -4.95
C PHE A 279 -16.14 4.66 -3.44
N ILE A 280 -17.20 4.52 -2.65
CA ILE A 280 -17.12 4.48 -1.18
C ILE A 280 -16.20 3.34 -0.72
N ARG A 281 -16.29 2.15 -1.31
CA ARG A 281 -15.40 1.03 -1.01
C ARG A 281 -13.93 1.40 -1.20
N ARG A 282 -13.58 2.00 -2.34
CA ARG A 282 -12.20 2.35 -2.72
C ARG A 282 -11.56 3.39 -1.78
N VAL A 283 -12.35 4.31 -1.25
CA VAL A 283 -11.87 5.38 -0.35
C VAL A 283 -12.10 5.07 1.13
N SER A 284 -12.79 3.98 1.44
CA SER A 284 -13.11 3.60 2.82
C SER A 284 -11.91 3.51 3.77
N PRO A 285 -10.70 3.07 3.36
CA PRO A 285 -9.53 3.09 4.25
C PRO A 285 -9.15 4.49 4.75
N GLY A 286 -9.43 5.54 3.97
CA GLY A 286 -9.22 6.94 4.36
C GLY A 286 -10.29 7.51 5.31
N LEU A 287 -11.39 6.79 5.53
CA LEU A 287 -12.47 7.22 6.43
C LEU A 287 -12.15 6.89 7.91
N THR A 288 -12.67 7.73 8.80
CA THR A 288 -12.60 7.53 10.26
C THR A 288 -13.52 6.40 10.74
N GLU A 289 -13.32 5.94 11.97
CA GLU A 289 -14.17 4.92 12.61
C GLU A 289 -15.66 5.32 12.62
N GLY A 290 -15.98 6.56 13.01
CA GLY A 290 -17.36 7.04 13.03
C GLY A 290 -18.01 7.07 11.65
N GLN A 291 -17.24 7.44 10.63
CA GLN A 291 -17.71 7.46 9.23
C GLN A 291 -17.95 6.04 8.71
N GLN A 292 -17.01 5.12 8.91
CA GLN A 292 -17.20 3.71 8.53
C GLN A 292 -18.36 3.07 9.29
N GLY A 293 -18.53 3.36 10.58
CA GLY A 293 -19.68 2.90 11.38
C GLY A 293 -21.03 3.41 10.83
N THR A 294 -21.07 4.66 10.38
CA THR A 294 -22.27 5.26 9.74
C THR A 294 -22.63 4.53 8.45
N ILE A 295 -21.64 4.30 7.58
CA ILE A 295 -21.81 3.57 6.32
C ILE A 295 -22.27 2.13 6.59
N ALA A 296 -21.62 1.45 7.52
CA ALA A 296 -21.96 0.07 7.88
C ALA A 296 -23.42 -0.03 8.36
N ASN A 297 -23.86 0.87 9.23
CA ASN A 297 -25.24 0.89 9.72
C ASN A 297 -26.25 1.14 8.59
N ALA A 298 -25.94 2.01 7.63
CA ALA A 298 -26.79 2.25 6.46
C ALA A 298 -26.86 0.98 5.57
N LEU A 299 -25.72 0.38 5.25
CA LEU A 299 -25.64 -0.86 4.47
C LEU A 299 -26.40 -2.00 5.12
N MET A 300 -26.18 -2.23 6.42
CA MET A 300 -26.84 -3.31 7.17
C MET A 300 -28.37 -3.17 7.16
N LYS A 301 -28.91 -1.95 7.18
CA LYS A 301 -30.36 -1.72 7.05
C LYS A 301 -30.90 -2.12 5.66
N ILE A 302 -30.09 -2.01 4.63
CA ILE A 302 -30.48 -2.31 3.25
C ILE A 302 -30.38 -3.81 2.97
N ILE A 303 -29.19 -4.40 3.20
CA ILE A 303 -28.85 -5.77 2.75
C ILE A 303 -29.04 -6.84 3.83
N MET A 304 -29.17 -6.44 5.10
CA MET A 304 -29.43 -7.38 6.19
C MET A 304 -30.40 -6.83 7.28
N PRO A 305 -31.59 -6.34 6.89
CA PRO A 305 -32.53 -5.74 7.82
C PRO A 305 -32.92 -6.74 8.92
N LYS A 306 -32.93 -6.28 10.18
CA LYS A 306 -33.22 -7.12 11.37
C LYS A 306 -32.29 -8.35 11.49
N ASN A 307 -31.06 -8.27 10.94
CA ASN A 307 -30.10 -9.37 10.86
C ASN A 307 -30.60 -10.56 10.00
N ILE A 308 -31.43 -10.31 9.00
CA ILE A 308 -31.90 -11.33 8.05
C ILE A 308 -31.29 -11.03 6.69
N TYR A 309 -30.71 -12.05 6.06
CA TYR A 309 -30.07 -11.90 4.75
C TYR A 309 -31.14 -11.57 3.72
N ARG A 310 -31.02 -10.41 3.08
CA ARG A 310 -31.93 -10.00 2.01
C ARG A 310 -31.39 -10.54 0.70
N THR A 311 -32.14 -11.40 0.02
CA THR A 311 -31.75 -11.97 -1.28
C THR A 311 -31.82 -10.95 -2.40
N ASP A 312 -32.84 -10.09 -2.39
CA ASP A 312 -33.12 -9.16 -3.48
C ASP A 312 -33.35 -7.74 -2.96
N ILE A 313 -32.74 -6.77 -3.64
CA ILE A 313 -32.88 -5.34 -3.38
C ILE A 313 -33.36 -4.61 -4.64
N LYS A 314 -34.01 -3.45 -4.47
CA LYS A 314 -34.56 -2.66 -5.58
C LYS A 314 -33.48 -2.27 -6.60
N GLU A 315 -32.28 -2.02 -6.09
CA GLU A 315 -31.10 -1.55 -6.80
C GLU A 315 -30.46 -2.64 -7.68
N GLY A 316 -30.87 -3.91 -7.49
CA GLY A 316 -30.40 -5.06 -8.26
C GLY A 316 -29.21 -5.80 -7.63
N SER A 317 -28.92 -6.99 -8.17
CA SER A 317 -27.89 -7.91 -7.65
C SER A 317 -26.47 -7.35 -7.73
N GLN A 318 -26.14 -6.59 -8.78
CA GLN A 318 -24.82 -5.96 -8.91
C GLN A 318 -24.60 -4.92 -7.81
N ALA A 319 -25.58 -4.05 -7.57
CA ALA A 319 -25.49 -3.04 -6.51
C ALA A 319 -25.38 -3.71 -5.13
N GLN A 320 -26.13 -4.79 -4.91
CA GLN A 320 -26.06 -5.59 -3.68
C GLN A 320 -24.68 -6.19 -3.46
N MET A 321 -24.06 -6.73 -4.51
CA MET A 321 -22.69 -7.25 -4.46
C MET A 321 -21.71 -6.15 -4.05
N GLU A 322 -21.79 -4.96 -4.65
CA GLU A 322 -20.91 -3.83 -4.31
C GLU A 322 -21.17 -3.30 -2.89
N MET A 323 -22.43 -3.30 -2.42
CA MET A 323 -22.78 -2.99 -1.04
C MET A 323 -22.11 -3.96 -0.05
N TRP A 324 -22.13 -5.26 -0.34
CA TRP A 324 -21.46 -6.27 0.47
C TRP A 324 -19.94 -6.12 0.44
N HIS A 325 -19.35 -5.87 -0.72
CA HIS A 325 -17.91 -5.60 -0.81
C HIS A 325 -17.50 -4.33 -0.08
N CYS A 326 -18.33 -3.28 -0.14
CA CYS A 326 -18.14 -2.08 0.65
C CYS A 326 -18.13 -2.45 2.13
N LEU A 327 -19.15 -3.16 2.62
CA LEU A 327 -19.25 -3.59 4.01
C LEU A 327 -18.04 -4.42 4.47
N GLY A 328 -17.55 -5.33 3.63
CA GLY A 328 -16.36 -6.13 3.90
C GLY A 328 -15.05 -5.33 3.92
N SER A 329 -15.01 -4.14 3.34
CA SER A 329 -13.83 -3.27 3.30
C SER A 329 -13.72 -2.33 4.50
N LEU A 330 -14.79 -2.22 5.31
CA LEU A 330 -14.85 -1.33 6.47
C LEU A 330 -14.13 -1.96 7.69
N GLU A 331 -12.80 -1.85 7.74
CA GLU A 331 -12.00 -2.45 8.79
C GLU A 331 -12.20 -1.85 10.18
N LEU A 332 -12.63 -0.59 10.26
CA LEU A 332 -12.79 0.15 11.51
C LEU A 332 -14.14 -0.07 12.19
N ILE A 333 -15.03 -0.90 11.63
CA ILE A 333 -16.30 -1.22 12.29
C ILE A 333 -16.07 -2.10 13.52
N SER A 334 -16.97 -1.99 14.50
CA SER A 334 -16.87 -2.72 15.76
C SER A 334 -16.82 -4.25 15.56
N LYS A 335 -16.12 -4.97 16.45
CA LYS A 335 -16.14 -6.45 16.46
C LYS A 335 -17.56 -7.00 16.45
N ARG A 336 -18.48 -6.37 17.19
CA ARG A 336 -19.89 -6.76 17.25
C ARG A 336 -20.56 -6.69 15.88
N GLN A 337 -20.30 -5.65 15.09
CA GLN A 337 -20.82 -5.56 13.72
C GLN A 337 -20.20 -6.64 12.84
N LYS A 338 -18.87 -6.84 12.88
CA LYS A 338 -18.19 -7.91 12.13
C LYS A 338 -18.78 -9.29 12.45
N THR A 339 -18.90 -9.64 13.74
CA THR A 339 -19.46 -10.94 14.18
C THR A 339 -20.91 -11.12 13.72
N LYS A 340 -21.75 -10.07 13.77
CA LYS A 340 -23.13 -10.15 13.24
C LYS A 340 -23.16 -10.47 11.75
N ILE A 341 -22.31 -9.81 10.97
CA ILE A 341 -22.22 -10.02 9.51
C ILE A 341 -21.71 -11.44 9.23
N LEU A 342 -20.65 -11.87 9.90
CA LEU A 342 -20.07 -13.19 9.75
C LEU A 342 -21.10 -14.29 10.07
N ASN A 343 -21.80 -14.18 11.20
CA ASN A 343 -22.84 -15.13 11.59
C ASN A 343 -23.92 -15.27 10.52
N LEU A 344 -24.40 -14.14 9.99
CA LEU A 344 -25.39 -14.14 8.92
C LEU A 344 -24.88 -14.82 7.64
N LEU A 345 -23.65 -14.52 7.22
CA LEU A 345 -23.07 -15.15 6.02
C LEU A 345 -22.82 -16.65 6.24
N MET A 346 -22.49 -17.08 7.46
CA MET A 346 -22.35 -18.50 7.77
C MET A 346 -23.68 -19.26 7.74
N GLU A 347 -24.80 -18.62 8.04
CA GLU A 347 -26.14 -19.22 7.93
C GLU A 347 -26.54 -19.52 6.48
N ARG A 348 -25.89 -18.89 5.50
CA ARG A 348 -26.14 -19.18 4.08
C ARG A 348 -25.70 -20.58 3.65
N GLY A 349 -24.77 -21.20 4.36
CA GLY A 349 -24.26 -22.54 4.05
C GLY A 349 -23.85 -22.68 2.58
N ASN A 350 -24.32 -23.72 1.89
CA ASN A 350 -24.02 -23.96 0.47
C ASN A 350 -24.57 -22.89 -0.49
N LYS A 351 -25.46 -22.01 -0.03
CA LYS A 351 -25.98 -20.89 -0.83
C LYS A 351 -25.09 -19.65 -0.77
N ILE A 352 -24.02 -19.66 0.02
CA ILE A 352 -23.07 -18.54 0.08
C ILE A 352 -22.40 -18.39 -1.29
N GLU A 353 -22.19 -17.18 -1.80
CA GLU A 353 -21.55 -16.88 -3.07
C GLU A 353 -20.05 -16.59 -2.93
N ALA A 354 -19.32 -16.67 -4.05
CA ALA A 354 -17.88 -16.40 -4.05
C ALA A 354 -17.55 -14.98 -3.52
N TRP A 355 -18.32 -13.98 -3.91
CA TRP A 355 -18.13 -12.61 -3.44
C TRP A 355 -18.48 -12.45 -1.94
N GLU A 356 -19.41 -13.25 -1.40
CA GLU A 356 -19.70 -13.30 0.04
C GLU A 356 -18.55 -13.95 0.81
N LEU A 357 -17.94 -15.02 0.27
CA LEU A 357 -16.74 -15.64 0.84
C LEU A 357 -15.56 -14.65 0.91
N TRP A 358 -15.44 -13.74 -0.07
CA TRP A 358 -14.46 -12.66 0.00
C TRP A 358 -14.75 -11.69 1.16
N VAL A 359 -16.01 -11.35 1.41
CA VAL A 359 -16.41 -10.51 2.55
C VAL A 359 -16.06 -11.21 3.87
N VAL A 360 -16.33 -12.50 3.98
CA VAL A 360 -15.94 -13.31 5.14
C VAL A 360 -14.41 -13.27 5.34
N ALA A 361 -13.64 -13.48 4.28
CA ALA A 361 -12.17 -13.43 4.31
C ALA A 361 -11.65 -12.09 4.85
N ARG A 362 -12.29 -10.98 4.48
CA ARG A 362 -11.89 -9.63 4.90
C ARG A 362 -12.32 -9.31 6.34
N LEU A 363 -13.53 -9.67 6.73
CA LEU A 363 -14.03 -9.35 8.09
C LEU A 363 -13.44 -10.25 9.18
N ALA A 364 -13.12 -11.50 8.82
CA ALA A 364 -12.53 -12.47 9.74
C ALA A 364 -11.01 -12.63 9.55
N THR A 365 -10.35 -11.75 8.78
CA THR A 365 -8.88 -11.76 8.68
C THR A 365 -8.21 -11.54 10.03
N ARG A 366 -7.06 -12.19 10.24
CA ARG A 366 -6.23 -11.97 11.43
C ARG A 366 -5.35 -10.72 11.34
N ARG A 367 -5.15 -10.18 10.12
CA ARG A 367 -4.34 -8.99 9.86
C ARG A 367 -5.16 -7.95 9.11
N LEU A 368 -5.49 -6.86 9.79
CA LEU A 368 -6.15 -5.71 9.18
C LEU A 368 -5.12 -4.89 8.39
N PHE A 369 -5.56 -4.23 7.32
CA PHE A 369 -4.73 -3.38 6.50
C PHE A 369 -4.36 -2.08 7.22
N ARG A 370 -5.36 -1.38 7.77
CA ARG A 370 -5.21 -0.12 8.54
C ARG A 370 -5.83 -0.21 9.93
N GLY A 371 -6.78 -1.13 10.13
CA GLY A 371 -7.46 -1.24 11.41
C GLY A 371 -6.51 -1.68 12.53
N PRO A 372 -6.65 -1.13 13.75
CA PRO A 372 -5.86 -1.60 14.88
C PRO A 372 -6.22 -3.05 15.24
N ALA A 373 -5.24 -3.80 15.76
CA ALA A 373 -5.37 -5.22 16.08
C ALA A 373 -6.54 -5.51 17.05
N ASN A 374 -6.90 -4.55 17.90
CA ASN A 374 -8.05 -4.62 18.79
C ASN A 374 -9.41 -4.64 18.06
N LEU A 375 -9.49 -4.50 16.73
CA LEU A 375 -10.71 -4.67 15.93
C LEU A 375 -10.76 -6.00 15.18
N VAL A 376 -9.74 -6.85 15.32
CA VAL A 376 -9.77 -8.23 14.84
C VAL A 376 -10.82 -9.01 15.65
N VAL A 377 -11.68 -9.78 14.97
CA VAL A 377 -12.71 -10.59 15.65
C VAL A 377 -12.08 -11.65 16.53
N LYS A 378 -12.78 -12.08 17.59
CA LYS A 378 -12.26 -13.04 18.58
C LYS A 378 -11.83 -14.34 17.91
N VAL A 379 -10.86 -15.02 18.52
CA VAL A 379 -10.34 -16.31 18.03
C VAL A 379 -11.47 -17.34 17.93
N ASP A 380 -12.35 -17.43 18.93
CA ASP A 380 -13.50 -18.34 18.92
C ASP A 380 -14.47 -18.06 17.76
N ASP A 381 -14.77 -16.78 17.49
CA ASP A 381 -15.63 -16.37 16.36
C ASP A 381 -14.98 -16.74 15.01
N ALA A 382 -13.66 -16.53 14.90
CA ALA A 382 -12.88 -16.85 13.71
C ALA A 382 -12.83 -18.36 13.46
N TRP A 383 -12.55 -19.15 14.50
CA TRP A 383 -12.53 -20.59 14.45
C TRP A 383 -13.91 -21.17 14.10
N SER A 384 -14.98 -20.63 14.70
CA SER A 384 -16.35 -21.01 14.35
C SER A 384 -16.66 -20.80 12.86
N CYS A 385 -16.15 -19.71 12.26
CA CYS A 385 -16.27 -19.48 10.82
C CYS A 385 -15.50 -20.56 10.04
N VAL A 386 -14.24 -20.85 10.40
CA VAL A 386 -13.42 -21.89 9.76
C VAL A 386 -14.11 -23.26 9.81
N GLU A 387 -14.67 -23.65 10.94
CA GLU A 387 -15.37 -24.93 11.09
C GLU A 387 -16.62 -25.03 10.21
N LYS A 388 -17.37 -23.95 10.05
CA LYS A 388 -18.55 -23.92 9.16
C LYS A 388 -18.12 -23.95 7.70
N LEU A 389 -17.11 -23.15 7.32
CA LEU A 389 -16.59 -23.09 5.95
C LEU A 389 -15.99 -24.42 5.49
N ARG A 390 -15.25 -25.13 6.35
CA ARG A 390 -14.65 -26.44 6.03
C ARG A 390 -15.66 -27.55 5.76
N LYS A 391 -16.93 -27.37 6.16
CA LYS A 391 -18.02 -28.30 5.85
C LYS A 391 -18.65 -28.06 4.47
N LEU A 392 -18.32 -26.93 3.83
CA LEU A 392 -18.82 -26.58 2.52
C LEU A 392 -17.97 -27.22 1.42
N LYS A 393 -18.61 -27.60 0.33
CA LYS A 393 -17.95 -28.12 -0.86
C LYS A 393 -18.71 -27.67 -2.10
N PHE A 394 -18.01 -27.04 -3.02
CA PHE A 394 -18.57 -26.52 -4.26
C PHE A 394 -18.02 -27.28 -5.46
N LYS A 395 -18.89 -27.50 -6.46
CA LYS A 395 -18.47 -28.02 -7.78
C LYS A 395 -17.82 -26.93 -8.63
N ASP A 396 -18.21 -25.67 -8.42
CA ASP A 396 -17.62 -24.51 -9.08
C ASP A 396 -16.20 -24.27 -8.52
N GLU A 397 -15.20 -24.40 -9.39
CA GLU A 397 -13.78 -24.24 -9.04
C GLU A 397 -13.45 -22.85 -8.51
N ARG A 398 -14.05 -21.78 -9.07
CA ARG A 398 -13.81 -20.40 -8.62
C ARG A 398 -14.34 -20.21 -7.21
N LYS A 399 -15.54 -20.73 -6.96
CA LYS A 399 -16.19 -20.66 -5.64
C LYS A 399 -15.45 -21.51 -4.60
N GLN A 400 -14.99 -22.70 -4.98
CA GLN A 400 -14.16 -23.55 -4.13
C GLN A 400 -12.78 -22.91 -3.84
N SER A 401 -12.17 -22.28 -4.84
CA SER A 401 -10.92 -21.53 -4.67
C SER A 401 -11.09 -20.36 -3.70
N MET A 402 -12.19 -19.61 -3.82
CA MET A 402 -12.51 -18.52 -2.89
C MET A 402 -12.82 -19.01 -1.47
N LEU A 403 -13.41 -20.20 -1.31
CA LEU A 403 -13.60 -20.84 -0.01
C LEU A 403 -12.24 -21.12 0.65
N ASN A 404 -11.30 -21.71 -0.10
CA ASN A 404 -9.95 -21.98 0.36
C ASN A 404 -9.21 -20.69 0.73
N PHE A 405 -9.34 -19.64 -0.08
CA PHE A 405 -8.79 -18.31 0.20
C PHE A 405 -9.37 -17.71 1.49
N ALA A 406 -10.68 -17.81 1.71
CA ALA A 406 -11.30 -17.32 2.93
C ALA A 406 -10.75 -18.04 4.16
N ILE A 407 -10.68 -19.38 4.11
CA ILE A 407 -10.13 -20.18 5.21
C ILE A 407 -8.67 -19.81 5.49
N SER A 408 -7.82 -19.63 4.46
CA SER A 408 -6.43 -19.26 4.67
C SER A 408 -6.28 -17.90 5.34
N ARG A 409 -7.09 -16.90 4.96
CA ARG A 409 -7.04 -15.55 5.55
C ARG A 409 -7.52 -15.49 7.00
N ILE A 410 -8.45 -16.37 7.37
CA ILE A 410 -8.95 -16.46 8.76
C ILE A 410 -7.97 -17.20 9.66
N ALA A 411 -7.21 -18.15 9.11
CA ALA A 411 -6.27 -19.00 9.83
C ALA A 411 -4.81 -18.51 9.78
N ALA A 412 -4.49 -17.52 8.94
CA ALA A 412 -3.14 -16.97 8.84
C ALA A 412 -2.66 -16.44 10.19
N LYS A 413 -1.41 -16.74 10.58
CA LYS A 413 -0.80 -16.16 11.78
C LYS A 413 -0.83 -14.64 11.71
N SER A 414 -1.10 -13.94 12.80
CA SER A 414 -1.07 -12.47 12.87
C SER A 414 0.27 -11.94 13.34
N GLY A 415 1.07 -12.76 14.03
CA GLY A 415 2.23 -12.33 14.81
C GLY A 415 1.89 -12.04 16.28
N ASP A 416 0.60 -12.00 16.64
CA ASP A 416 0.11 -11.93 18.00
C ASP A 416 -0.61 -13.23 18.37
N ARG A 417 -0.01 -13.99 19.30
CA ARG A 417 -0.55 -15.27 19.76
C ARG A 417 -1.95 -15.15 20.37
N ALA A 418 -2.34 -13.97 20.88
CA ALA A 418 -3.68 -13.74 21.44
C ALA A 418 -4.77 -13.63 20.36
N LEU A 419 -4.39 -13.39 19.10
CA LEU A 419 -5.32 -13.25 17.97
C LEU A 419 -5.32 -14.47 17.05
N ASP A 420 -4.36 -15.37 17.25
CA ASP A 420 -4.14 -16.55 16.42
C ASP A 420 -4.91 -17.76 16.94
N ILE A 421 -5.33 -18.61 16.01
CA ILE A 421 -5.84 -19.95 16.32
C ILE A 421 -4.71 -20.83 16.87
N ASP A 422 -5.04 -21.85 17.65
CA ASP A 422 -4.01 -22.73 18.24
C ASP A 422 -3.33 -23.64 17.19
N ASP A 423 -2.18 -24.22 17.54
CA ASP A 423 -1.38 -25.03 16.60
C ASP A 423 -2.13 -26.28 16.10
N LYS A 424 -3.05 -26.86 16.90
CA LYS A 424 -3.86 -28.01 16.48
C LYS A 424 -4.92 -27.58 15.48
N GLN A 425 -5.56 -26.44 15.72
CA GLN A 425 -6.49 -25.80 14.80
C GLN A 425 -5.79 -25.45 13.48
N LEU A 426 -4.58 -24.89 13.55
CA LEU A 426 -3.77 -24.54 12.37
C LEU A 426 -3.38 -25.77 11.54
N ALA A 427 -2.89 -26.83 12.19
CA ALA A 427 -2.58 -28.10 11.52
C ALA A 427 -3.80 -28.70 10.81
N THR A 428 -4.98 -28.55 11.43
CA THR A 428 -6.26 -28.99 10.86
C THR A 428 -6.62 -28.19 9.60
N VAL A 429 -6.39 -26.88 9.60
CA VAL A 429 -6.60 -26.02 8.42
C VAL A 429 -5.61 -26.36 7.31
N LYS A 430 -4.32 -26.54 7.63
CA LYS A 430 -3.27 -26.89 6.68
C LYS A 430 -3.62 -28.17 5.91
N LYS A 431 -3.97 -29.24 6.64
CA LYS A 431 -4.41 -30.51 6.04
C LYS A 431 -5.64 -30.35 5.15
N PHE A 432 -6.59 -29.50 5.54
CA PHE A 432 -7.77 -29.21 4.72
C PHE A 432 -7.41 -28.50 3.42
N LEU A 433 -6.55 -27.48 3.46
CA LEU A 433 -6.14 -26.72 2.28
C LEU A 433 -5.31 -27.59 1.31
N GLU A 434 -4.39 -28.39 1.84
CA GLU A 434 -3.62 -29.37 1.06
C GLU A 434 -4.55 -30.39 0.37
N GLY A 435 -5.51 -30.97 1.11
CA GLY A 435 -6.48 -31.91 0.56
C GLY A 435 -7.44 -31.32 -0.49
N ASN A 436 -7.56 -29.99 -0.55
CA ASN A 436 -8.35 -29.29 -1.56
C ASN A 436 -7.49 -28.66 -2.67
N ASN A 437 -6.20 -29.00 -2.77
CA ASN A 437 -5.26 -28.44 -3.75
C ASN A 437 -5.26 -26.90 -3.76
N ALA A 438 -5.32 -26.27 -2.58
CA ALA A 438 -5.25 -24.82 -2.47
C ALA A 438 -3.88 -24.29 -2.94
N ALA A 439 -3.82 -23.01 -3.32
CA ALA A 439 -2.57 -22.40 -3.76
C ALA A 439 -1.49 -22.49 -2.67
N VAL A 440 -0.29 -22.94 -3.06
CA VAL A 440 0.86 -23.11 -2.14
C VAL A 440 1.18 -21.81 -1.39
N SER A 441 1.00 -20.65 -2.04
CA SER A 441 1.17 -19.35 -1.40
C SER A 441 0.24 -19.14 -0.20
N TRP A 442 -1.01 -19.60 -0.27
CA TRP A 442 -1.96 -19.47 0.84
C TRP A 442 -1.66 -20.42 1.99
N ILE A 443 -1.09 -21.58 1.70
CA ILE A 443 -0.65 -22.53 2.73
C ILE A 443 0.60 -21.98 3.43
N ARG A 444 1.53 -21.36 2.70
CA ARG A 444 2.71 -20.69 3.28
C ARG A 444 2.33 -19.53 4.20
N GLU A 445 1.29 -18.77 3.86
CA GLU A 445 0.75 -17.68 4.71
C GLU A 445 0.24 -18.16 6.08
N LEU A 446 -0.01 -19.45 6.27
CA LEU A 446 -0.39 -20.01 7.58
C LEU A 446 0.79 -20.06 8.56
N ASP A 447 1.99 -20.31 8.04
CA ASP A 447 3.19 -20.53 8.84
C ASP A 447 4.04 -19.26 8.97
N SER A 448 3.95 -18.34 8.00
CA SER A 448 4.72 -17.11 8.01
C SER A 448 4.09 -16.01 8.87
N THR A 449 4.84 -15.51 9.85
CA THR A 449 4.60 -14.16 10.42
C THR A 449 4.81 -13.09 9.35
N GLY A 450 5.56 -13.43 8.29
CA GLY A 450 5.68 -12.77 6.99
C GLY A 450 5.20 -11.34 7.02
N GLU A 451 6.08 -10.42 7.46
CA GLU A 451 5.90 -9.00 7.19
C GLU A 451 5.54 -8.82 5.73
N ARG A 452 4.64 -7.85 5.50
CA ARG A 452 4.05 -7.54 4.20
C ARG A 452 5.09 -7.71 3.11
N ASP A 453 5.02 -8.81 2.36
CA ASP A 453 5.77 -8.91 1.12
C ASP A 453 5.34 -7.68 0.31
N ALA A 454 6.28 -6.82 -0.08
CA ALA A 454 5.97 -5.64 -0.88
C ALA A 454 5.24 -6.08 -2.16
N LYS A 455 5.45 -7.32 -2.61
CA LYS A 455 4.65 -8.01 -3.65
C LYS A 455 3.20 -8.30 -3.27
N SER A 456 2.82 -8.43 -2.00
CA SER A 456 1.44 -8.60 -1.54
C SER A 456 0.70 -7.26 -1.56
N LEU A 457 1.39 -6.17 -1.15
CA LEU A 457 0.89 -4.81 -1.29
C LEU A 457 0.76 -4.44 -2.77
N ALA A 458 1.78 -4.72 -3.58
CA ALA A 458 1.80 -4.58 -5.04
C ALA A 458 1.01 -5.67 -5.81
N LYS A 459 0.52 -6.75 -5.19
CA LYS A 459 -0.49 -7.64 -5.81
C LYS A 459 -1.90 -7.22 -5.45
N MET A 460 -2.07 -6.54 -4.31
CA MET A 460 -3.28 -5.80 -3.97
C MET A 460 -3.36 -4.44 -4.70
N LEU A 461 -2.23 -3.86 -5.12
CA LEU A 461 -2.11 -2.50 -5.65
C LEU A 461 -1.32 -2.35 -6.98
N ALA A 462 -0.78 -3.43 -7.56
CA ALA A 462 -0.05 -3.51 -8.85
C ALA A 462 1.16 -2.54 -9.01
N ASP A 463 2.40 -3.01 -8.77
CA ASP A 463 3.65 -2.68 -9.55
C ASP A 463 4.99 -3.10 -8.87
N THR A 464 6.05 -3.44 -9.65
CA THR A 464 7.46 -3.58 -9.16
C THR A 464 8.48 -2.99 -10.16
N LEU A 465 9.45 -2.19 -9.67
CA LEU A 465 10.56 -1.53 -10.41
C LEU A 465 11.93 -2.25 -10.24
N PRO A 466 12.93 -2.04 -11.13
CA PRO A 466 14.26 -2.69 -11.06
C PRO A 466 15.26 -2.00 -10.10
N VAL A 467 16.15 -2.80 -9.50
CA VAL A 467 17.23 -2.35 -8.58
C VAL A 467 18.30 -1.55 -9.34
N GLY A 468 18.76 -0.45 -8.74
CA GLY A 468 19.65 0.54 -9.38
C GLY A 468 21.14 0.28 -9.32
N LEU A 469 21.56 -0.61 -8.45
CA LEU A 469 22.96 -0.92 -8.19
C LEU A 469 23.20 -2.42 -8.39
N SER A 470 24.18 -2.78 -9.22
CA SER A 470 24.68 -4.15 -9.33
C SER A 470 26.20 -4.17 -9.16
N LEU A 471 26.75 -5.27 -8.68
CA LEU A 471 28.19 -5.49 -8.59
C LEU A 471 28.78 -5.53 -10.01
N GLY A 472 29.90 -4.82 -10.18
CA GLY A 472 30.54 -4.60 -11.49
C GLY A 472 31.65 -5.55 -11.86
#